data_AF-A0A5J4Q5Z3-F1
#
_entry.id   AF-A0A5J4Q5Z3-F1
#
_cell.length_a   1.000
_cell.length_b   1.000
_cell.length_c   1.000
_cell.angle_alpha   90.00
_cell.angle_beta   90.00
_cell.angle_gamma   90.00
#
_symmetry.space_group_name_H-M   'P 1'
#
loop_
_entity.id
_entity.type
_entity.pdbx_description
1 polymer ?
#
loop_
_entity_poly.entity_id
_entity_poly.type
_entity_poly.pdbx_seq_one_letter_code
_entity_poly.pdbx_strand_id
1 'polypeptide(L)'
;IVGVIKDFKTNHLSKGNIPLVISYNSPWLFDPVIVSIVPGKRAEAVAFLQQLYDELVGEGNFQYGFLEDEISAIYDEDRRTTRIYVTFAVIAIVISCLGLFGLSLFDIRQRYREIALRKVNGATAREIFPLLLKKYVYVLGGAFVVAVPLSYLAIHKYLESFMHRAPVSWYLFAFAAGITALVSYVTLVWQVNKAVRINPAEVIKGEL
;
A
#
# COMPACT_ATOMS: atom_id res chain seq x y z
N ILE A 1 -46.89 0.95 1.93
CA ILE A 1 -45.55 1.50 1.58
C ILE A 1 -45.69 3.02 1.61
N VAL A 2 -45.01 3.71 2.53
CA VAL A 2 -45.20 5.16 2.77
C VAL A 2 -44.22 6.01 1.93
N GLY A 3 -43.20 5.39 1.34
CA GLY A 3 -42.29 6.02 0.38
C GLY A 3 -41.28 5.01 -0.15
N VAL A 4 -40.67 5.34 -1.30
CA VAL A 4 -39.53 4.61 -1.86
C VAL A 4 -38.35 5.58 -1.84
N ILE A 5 -37.32 5.24 -1.07
CA ILE A 5 -36.07 5.99 -0.99
C ILE A 5 -35.05 5.36 -1.92
N LYS A 6 -34.12 6.16 -2.45
CA LYS A 6 -32.99 5.64 -3.21
C LYS A 6 -32.13 4.75 -2.31
N ASP A 7 -31.53 3.74 -2.91
CA ASP A 7 -30.60 2.85 -2.22
C ASP A 7 -29.47 3.66 -1.55
N PHE A 8 -29.26 3.37 -0.27
CA PHE A 8 -28.18 3.96 0.53
C PHE A 8 -27.49 2.84 1.32
N LYS A 9 -26.20 3.05 1.62
CA LYS A 9 -25.38 2.05 2.31
C LYS A 9 -25.41 2.29 3.80
N THR A 10 -25.79 1.28 4.56
CA THR A 10 -25.85 1.33 6.03
C THR A 10 -24.71 0.58 6.72
N ASN A 11 -23.93 -0.18 5.96
CA ASN A 11 -22.88 -1.06 6.49
C ASN A 11 -21.54 -0.84 5.75
N HIS A 12 -20.49 -1.50 6.26
CA HIS A 12 -19.17 -1.55 5.64
C HIS A 12 -19.26 -1.81 4.12
N LEU A 13 -18.46 -1.10 3.32
CA LEU A 13 -18.51 -1.17 1.84
C LEU A 13 -18.27 -2.58 1.26
N SER A 14 -17.66 -3.48 2.04
CA SER A 14 -17.48 -4.88 1.68
C SER A 14 -18.77 -5.70 1.71
N LYS A 15 -19.73 -5.32 2.56
CA LYS A 15 -21.02 -5.99 2.69
C LYS A 15 -21.99 -5.48 1.63
N GLY A 16 -22.77 -6.40 1.06
CA GLY A 16 -23.83 -6.06 0.11
C GLY A 16 -24.92 -5.20 0.76
N ASN A 17 -25.75 -4.57 -0.07
CA ASN A 17 -26.95 -3.89 0.40
C ASN A 17 -27.90 -4.94 0.99
N ILE A 18 -27.89 -5.07 2.31
CA ILE A 18 -28.81 -5.95 3.03
C ILE A 18 -30.19 -5.29 2.99
N PRO A 19 -31.28 -6.03 2.70
CA PRO A 19 -32.61 -5.45 2.69
C PRO A 19 -32.92 -4.80 4.05
N LEU A 20 -33.10 -3.48 4.04
CA LEU A 20 -33.43 -2.68 5.21
C LEU A 20 -34.94 -2.40 5.20
N VAL A 21 -35.62 -2.78 6.27
CA VAL A 21 -37.02 -2.40 6.50
C VAL A 21 -37.04 -1.24 7.48
N ILE A 22 -37.42 -0.06 7.00
CA ILE A 22 -37.68 1.11 7.87
C ILE A 22 -39.16 1.05 8.25
N SER A 23 -39.43 0.65 9.50
CA SER A 23 -40.78 0.66 10.04
C SER A 23 -41.07 2.03 10.65
N TYR A 24 -42.11 2.69 10.16
CA TYR A 24 -42.67 3.85 10.84
C TYR A 24 -43.57 3.35 11.98
N ASN A 25 -42.98 3.21 13.17
CA ASN A 25 -43.74 2.99 14.40
C ASN A 25 -43.95 4.36 15.08
N SER A 26 -45.04 4.54 15.84
CA SER A 26 -45.27 5.78 16.59
C SER A 26 -44.00 6.13 17.39
N PRO A 27 -43.46 7.37 17.31
CA PRO A 27 -42.18 7.70 17.91
C PRO A 27 -42.26 7.40 19.41
N TRP A 28 -41.49 6.42 19.85
CA TRP A 28 -41.21 6.30 21.27
C TRP A 28 -40.35 7.50 21.64
N LEU A 29 -40.52 8.04 22.85
CA LEU A 29 -39.78 9.20 23.37
C LEU A 29 -38.24 9.02 23.40
N PHE A 30 -37.71 7.87 22.95
CA PHE A 30 -36.32 7.46 23.07
C PHE A 30 -35.62 7.20 21.73
N ASP A 31 -36.26 7.45 20.59
CA ASP A 31 -35.59 7.29 19.30
C ASP A 31 -34.54 8.39 19.08
N PRO A 32 -33.29 8.04 18.72
CA PRO A 32 -32.24 9.02 18.50
C PRO A 32 -32.58 9.94 17.32
N VAL A 33 -32.44 11.25 17.55
CA VAL A 33 -32.70 12.27 16.54
C VAL A 33 -31.45 12.47 15.68
N ILE A 34 -31.59 12.33 14.37
CA ILE A 34 -30.51 12.59 13.41
C ILE A 34 -30.60 14.04 12.95
N VAL A 35 -29.52 14.81 13.13
CA VAL A 35 -29.44 16.22 12.75
C VAL A 35 -28.29 16.42 11.77
N SER A 36 -28.54 17.14 10.68
CA SER A 36 -27.51 17.54 9.72
C SER A 36 -26.89 18.86 10.15
N ILE A 37 -25.56 18.91 10.27
CA ILE A 37 -24.80 20.08 10.71
C ILE A 37 -24.11 20.74 9.51
N VAL A 38 -24.11 22.08 9.47
CA VAL A 38 -23.37 22.85 8.46
C VAL A 38 -21.86 22.60 8.59
N PRO A 39 -21.13 22.33 7.49
CA PRO A 39 -19.68 22.09 7.53
C PRO A 39 -18.93 23.21 8.26
N GLY A 40 -18.01 22.84 9.17
CA GLY A 40 -17.19 23.78 9.94
C GLY A 40 -17.80 24.29 11.25
N LYS A 41 -19.11 24.09 11.49
CA LYS A 41 -19.81 24.57 12.70
C LYS A 41 -20.12 23.48 13.73
N ARG A 42 -19.30 22.41 13.78
CA ARG A 42 -19.56 21.25 14.64
C ARG A 42 -19.68 21.61 16.13
N ALA A 43 -18.72 22.37 16.66
CA ALA A 43 -18.72 22.76 18.07
C ALA A 43 -19.90 23.68 18.43
N GLU A 44 -20.21 24.64 17.56
CA GLU A 44 -21.37 25.54 17.72
C GLU A 44 -22.69 24.76 17.72
N ALA A 45 -22.84 23.81 16.80
CA ALA A 45 -24.05 22.99 16.70
C ALA A 45 -24.23 22.07 17.92
N VAL A 46 -23.15 21.44 18.40
CA VAL A 46 -23.21 20.63 19.63
C VAL A 46 -23.58 21.48 20.83
N ALA A 47 -22.94 22.65 21.00
CA ALA A 47 -23.25 23.56 22.09
C ALA A 47 -24.71 24.05 22.06
N PHE A 48 -25.22 24.39 20.87
CA PHE A 48 -26.62 24.78 20.68
C PHE A 48 -27.59 23.64 21.00
N LEU A 49 -27.32 22.42 20.52
CA LEU A 49 -28.16 21.26 20.79
C LEU A 49 -28.13 20.86 22.27
N GLN A 50 -26.99 21.01 22.92
CA GLN A 50 -26.86 20.76 24.35
C GLN A 50 -27.69 21.77 25.16
N GLN A 51 -27.61 23.07 24.84
CA GLN A 51 -28.44 24.10 25.48
C GLN A 51 -29.94 23.83 25.29
N LEU A 52 -30.34 23.46 24.08
CA LEU A 52 -31.73 23.14 23.75
C LEU A 52 -32.21 21.88 24.48
N TYR A 53 -31.33 20.90 24.65
CA TYR A 53 -31.62 19.69 25.44
C TYR A 53 -31.80 20.03 26.92
N ASP A 54 -30.91 20.86 27.49
CA ASP A 54 -30.99 21.28 28.90
C ASP A 54 -32.27 22.09 29.17
N GLU A 55 -32.71 22.93 28.22
CA GLU A 55 -33.95 23.73 28.32
C GLU A 55 -35.23 22.87 28.23
N LEU A 56 -35.24 21.85 27.36
CA LEU A 56 -36.43 21.02 27.11
C LEU A 56 -36.56 19.83 28.06
N VAL A 57 -35.44 19.22 28.48
CA VAL A 57 -35.40 17.95 29.22
C VAL A 57 -34.93 18.14 30.67
N GLY A 58 -34.10 19.15 30.97
CA GLY A 58 -33.53 19.36 32.30
C GLY A 58 -32.28 18.50 32.56
N GLU A 59 -32.16 17.87 33.75
CA GLU A 59 -30.99 17.08 34.19
C GLU A 59 -30.87 15.70 33.50
N GLY A 60 -30.89 15.68 32.17
CA GLY A 60 -30.58 14.49 31.37
C GLY A 60 -29.09 14.45 30.98
N ASN A 61 -28.58 13.25 30.66
CA ASN A 61 -27.24 13.13 30.06
C ASN A 61 -27.36 13.30 28.54
N PHE A 62 -26.85 14.41 28.00
CA PHE A 62 -26.81 14.66 26.57
C PHE A 62 -25.86 13.67 25.87
N GLN A 63 -26.43 12.59 25.33
CA GLN A 63 -25.70 11.60 24.54
C GLN A 63 -25.75 11.96 23.06
N TYR A 64 -24.57 12.09 22.45
CA TYR A 64 -24.44 12.32 21.02
C TYR A 64 -23.30 11.48 20.45
N GLY A 65 -23.38 11.19 19.16
CA GLY A 65 -22.32 10.55 18.39
C GLY A 65 -22.30 11.12 16.99
N PHE A 66 -21.11 11.22 16.40
CA PHE A 66 -20.97 11.59 15.00
C PHE A 66 -21.03 10.36 14.12
N LEU A 67 -21.77 10.48 13.02
CA LEU A 67 -21.81 9.43 12.01
C LEU A 67 -20.41 9.17 11.42
N GLU A 68 -19.57 10.20 11.32
CA GLU A 68 -18.19 10.03 10.86
C GLU A 68 -17.36 9.14 11.79
N ASP A 69 -17.56 9.22 13.11
CA ASP A 69 -16.83 8.41 14.08
C ASP A 69 -17.27 6.94 13.99
N GLU A 70 -18.57 6.71 13.85
CA GLU A 70 -19.14 5.37 13.66
C GLU A 70 -18.67 4.74 12.34
N ILE A 71 -18.66 5.52 11.25
CA ILE A 71 -18.07 5.12 9.98
C ILE A 71 -16.58 4.80 10.15
N SER A 72 -15.83 5.63 10.88
CA SER A 72 -14.39 5.41 11.08
C SER A 72 -14.09 4.12 11.84
N ALA A 73 -14.90 3.81 12.86
CA ALA A 73 -14.80 2.57 13.64
C ALA A 73 -15.06 1.33 12.77
N ILE A 74 -16.00 1.44 11.83
CA ILE A 74 -16.28 0.38 10.85
C ILE A 74 -15.06 0.10 9.95
N TYR A 75 -14.21 1.10 9.63
CA TYR A 75 -13.01 0.93 8.78
C TYR A 75 -11.68 0.71 9.54
N ASP A 76 -11.69 0.71 10.86
CA ASP A 76 -10.44 0.61 11.64
C ASP A 76 -9.76 -0.75 11.48
N GLU A 77 -10.53 -1.82 11.33
CA GLU A 77 -10.01 -3.18 11.09
C GLU A 77 -9.30 -3.28 9.73
N ASP A 78 -9.88 -2.69 8.68
CA ASP A 78 -9.29 -2.61 7.34
C ASP A 78 -7.97 -1.82 7.35
N ARG A 79 -7.92 -0.72 8.11
CA ARG A 79 -6.69 0.09 8.26
C ARG A 79 -5.58 -0.66 8.97
N ARG A 80 -5.90 -1.42 10.02
CA ARG A 80 -4.92 -2.26 10.75
C ARG A 80 -4.36 -3.34 9.82
N THR A 81 -5.22 -4.03 9.09
CA THR A 81 -4.84 -5.06 8.12
C THR A 81 -3.93 -4.49 7.04
N THR A 82 -4.27 -3.33 6.48
CA THR A 82 -3.45 -2.62 5.49
C THR A 82 -2.06 -2.30 6.05
N ARG A 83 -1.98 -1.80 7.30
CA ARG A 83 -0.71 -1.49 7.95
C ARG A 83 0.18 -2.71 8.12
N ILE A 84 -0.38 -3.86 8.46
CA ILE A 84 0.34 -5.12 8.57
C ILE A 84 0.93 -5.51 7.21
N TYR A 85 0.11 -5.51 6.15
CA TYR A 85 0.57 -5.84 4.80
C TYR A 85 1.68 -4.90 4.30
N VAL A 86 1.53 -3.60 4.51
CA VAL A 86 2.56 -2.61 4.14
C VAL A 86 3.87 -2.87 4.89
N THR A 87 3.80 -3.20 6.18
CA THR A 87 4.99 -3.50 6.99
C THR A 87 5.72 -4.72 6.45
N PHE A 88 5.01 -5.82 6.18
CA PHE A 88 5.60 -7.02 5.58
C PHE A 88 6.16 -6.76 4.17
N ALA A 89 5.48 -5.95 3.35
CA ALA A 89 5.97 -5.58 2.03
C ALA A 89 7.30 -4.82 2.10
N VAL A 90 7.43 -3.86 3.02
CA VAL A 90 8.70 -3.12 3.24
C VAL A 90 9.81 -4.07 3.67
N ILE A 91 9.55 -4.98 4.61
CA ILE A 91 10.53 -5.98 5.05
C ILE A 91 10.95 -6.89 3.89
N ALA A 92 10.00 -7.38 3.09
CA ALA A 92 10.28 -8.22 1.93
C ALA A 92 11.14 -7.49 0.88
N ILE A 93 10.92 -6.19 0.66
CA ILE A 93 11.75 -5.36 -0.22
C ILE A 93 13.19 -5.29 0.30
N VAL A 94 13.38 -5.02 1.61
CA VAL A 94 14.71 -4.95 2.23
C VAL A 94 15.45 -6.28 2.08
N ILE A 95 14.79 -7.41 2.38
CA ILE A 95 15.37 -8.75 2.23
C ILE A 95 15.72 -9.03 0.77
N SER A 96 14.86 -8.65 -0.18
CA SER A 96 15.13 -8.82 -1.61
C SER A 96 16.35 -8.02 -2.06
N CYS A 97 16.50 -6.78 -1.58
CA CYS A 97 17.68 -5.95 -1.84
C CYS A 97 18.95 -6.56 -1.24
N LEU A 98 18.88 -7.15 -0.04
CA LEU A 98 20.00 -7.88 0.55
C LEU A 98 20.38 -9.13 -0.25
N GLY A 99 19.40 -9.88 -0.75
CA GLY A 99 19.63 -11.04 -1.62
C GLY A 99 20.31 -10.66 -2.93
N LEU A 100 19.84 -9.58 -3.58
CA LEU A 100 20.47 -9.02 -4.78
C LEU A 100 21.91 -8.53 -4.50
N PHE A 101 22.14 -7.93 -3.33
CA PHE A 101 23.48 -7.53 -2.90
C PHE A 101 24.41 -8.74 -2.70
N GLY A 102 23.93 -9.82 -2.07
CA GLY A 102 24.68 -11.06 -1.89
C GLY A 102 25.06 -11.72 -3.22
N LEU A 103 24.10 -11.82 -4.14
CA LEU A 103 24.33 -12.33 -5.51
C LEU A 103 25.34 -11.46 -6.27
N SER A 104 25.23 -10.14 -6.14
CA SER A 104 26.14 -9.19 -6.78
C SER A 104 27.57 -9.33 -6.27
N LEU A 105 27.77 -9.45 -4.95
CA LEU A 105 29.10 -9.67 -4.37
C LEU A 105 29.75 -10.96 -4.87
N PHE A 106 28.97 -12.01 -5.07
CA PHE A 106 29.46 -13.28 -5.62
C PHE A 106 29.84 -13.15 -7.10
N ASP A 107 28.95 -12.57 -7.92
CA ASP A 107 29.20 -12.31 -9.35
C ASP A 107 30.44 -11.41 -9.55
N ILE A 108 30.56 -10.37 -8.73
CA ILE A 108 31.68 -9.43 -8.78
C ILE A 108 32.98 -10.17 -8.47
N ARG A 109 33.06 -11.03 -7.45
CA ARG A 109 34.28 -11.80 -7.15
C ARG A 109 34.66 -12.74 -8.30
N GLN A 110 33.68 -13.43 -8.89
CA GLN A 110 33.96 -14.41 -9.96
C GLN A 110 34.43 -13.71 -11.25
N ARG A 111 33.86 -12.55 -11.58
CA ARG A 111 34.22 -11.76 -12.76
C ARG A 111 35.35 -10.75 -12.50
N TYR A 112 35.78 -10.57 -11.24
CA TYR A 112 36.82 -9.60 -10.88
C TYR A 112 38.14 -9.91 -11.56
N ARG A 113 38.52 -11.19 -11.69
CA ARG A 113 39.75 -11.60 -12.37
C ARG A 113 39.73 -11.23 -13.85
N GLU A 114 38.62 -11.46 -14.55
CA GLU A 114 38.45 -11.08 -15.95
C GLU A 114 38.44 -9.56 -16.16
N ILE A 115 37.75 -8.84 -15.27
CA ILE A 115 37.65 -7.38 -15.29
C ILE A 115 39.00 -6.75 -14.96
N ALA A 116 39.73 -7.24 -13.95
CA ALA A 116 41.04 -6.75 -13.58
C ALA A 116 42.05 -6.97 -14.70
N LEU A 117 42.07 -8.14 -15.34
CA LEU A 117 42.92 -8.42 -16.51
C LEU A 117 42.60 -7.49 -17.69
N ARG A 118 41.32 -7.25 -17.98
CA ARG A 118 40.91 -6.30 -19.03
C ARG A 118 41.25 -4.85 -18.69
N LYS A 119 41.12 -4.44 -17.43
CA LYS A 119 41.44 -3.08 -16.96
C LYS A 119 42.94 -2.78 -17.02
N VAL A 120 43.79 -3.77 -16.76
CA VAL A 120 45.25 -3.67 -16.96
C VAL A 120 45.60 -3.54 -18.45
N ASN A 121 44.80 -4.15 -19.33
CA ASN A 121 44.88 -3.98 -20.80
C ASN A 121 44.15 -2.72 -21.34
N GLY A 122 43.73 -1.79 -20.48
CA GLY A 122 43.13 -0.51 -20.89
C GLY A 122 41.61 -0.49 -21.09
N ALA A 123 40.89 -1.57 -20.75
CA ALA A 123 39.43 -1.58 -20.83
C ALA A 123 38.79 -0.68 -19.77
N THR A 124 37.83 0.15 -20.20
CA THR A 124 37.17 1.15 -19.35
C THR A 124 35.93 0.58 -18.66
N ALA A 125 35.58 1.12 -17.48
CA ALA A 125 34.40 0.70 -16.69
C ALA A 125 33.05 0.77 -17.45
N ARG A 126 33.02 1.46 -18.59
CA ARG A 126 31.87 1.60 -19.51
C ARG A 126 31.43 0.27 -20.14
N GLU A 127 32.32 -0.71 -20.28
CA GLU A 127 31.98 -2.02 -20.86
C GLU A 127 31.29 -2.98 -19.87
N ILE A 128 31.48 -2.75 -18.57
CA ILE A 128 30.96 -3.63 -17.50
C ILE A 128 29.49 -3.30 -17.19
N PHE A 129 29.12 -2.02 -17.32
CA PHE A 129 27.77 -1.50 -17.06
C PHE A 129 26.66 -2.21 -17.89
N PRO A 130 26.74 -2.31 -19.23
CA PRO A 130 25.68 -2.93 -20.03
C PRO A 130 25.54 -4.45 -19.79
N LEU A 131 26.64 -5.13 -19.44
CA LEU A 131 26.63 -6.56 -19.17
C LEU A 131 25.84 -6.89 -17.89
N LEU A 132 26.06 -6.09 -16.83
CA LEU A 132 25.30 -6.17 -15.59
C LEU A 132 23.84 -5.79 -15.80
N LEU A 133 23.59 -4.68 -16.49
CA LEU A 133 22.23 -4.20 -16.75
C LEU A 133 21.38 -5.25 -17.45
N LYS A 134 21.91 -5.93 -18.48
CA LYS A 134 21.19 -6.96 -19.23
C LYS A 134 20.77 -8.12 -18.35
N LYS A 135 21.68 -8.65 -17.50
CA LYS A 135 21.36 -9.75 -16.58
C LYS A 135 20.24 -9.36 -15.62
N TYR A 136 20.31 -8.16 -15.05
CA TYR A 136 19.29 -7.67 -14.11
C TYR A 136 17.93 -7.47 -14.79
N VAL A 137 17.88 -6.90 -15.99
CA VAL A 137 16.63 -6.72 -16.75
C VAL A 137 15.97 -8.07 -17.04
N TYR A 138 16.74 -9.10 -17.39
CA TYR A 138 16.19 -10.45 -17.62
C TYR A 138 15.59 -11.05 -16.34
N VAL A 139 16.29 -10.94 -15.21
CA VAL A 139 15.80 -11.45 -13.92
C VAL A 139 14.55 -10.68 -13.47
N LEU A 140 14.57 -9.35 -13.58
CA LEU A 140 13.43 -8.50 -13.21
C LEU A 140 12.22 -8.76 -14.10
N GLY A 141 12.45 -8.88 -15.41
CA GLY A 141 11.41 -9.20 -16.39
C GLY A 141 10.79 -10.56 -16.12
N GLY A 142 11.60 -11.59 -15.89
CA GLY A 142 11.12 -12.93 -15.53
C GLY A 142 10.31 -12.94 -14.24
N ALA A 143 10.77 -12.23 -13.20
CA ALA A 143 10.03 -12.07 -11.96
C ALA A 143 8.68 -11.36 -12.19
N PHE A 144 8.64 -10.35 -13.05
CA PHE A 144 7.43 -9.59 -13.34
C PHE A 144 6.37 -10.42 -14.06
N VAL A 145 6.79 -11.26 -15.02
CA VAL A 145 5.89 -12.18 -15.75
C VAL A 145 5.19 -13.15 -14.80
N VAL A 146 5.84 -13.56 -13.71
CA VAL A 146 5.24 -14.46 -12.70
C VAL A 146 4.44 -13.66 -11.66
N ALA A 147 4.95 -12.50 -11.24
CA ALA A 147 4.33 -11.68 -10.20
C ALA A 147 2.97 -11.12 -10.63
N VAL A 148 2.84 -10.60 -11.85
CA VAL A 148 1.58 -10.01 -12.35
C VAL A 148 0.39 -10.98 -12.28
N PRO A 149 0.43 -12.20 -12.87
CA PRO A 149 -0.70 -13.12 -12.81
C PRO A 149 -0.96 -13.61 -11.39
N LEU A 150 0.08 -13.84 -10.59
CA LEU A 150 -0.08 -14.26 -9.19
C LEU A 150 -0.78 -13.17 -8.36
N SER A 151 -0.34 -11.92 -8.49
CA SER A 151 -0.97 -10.77 -7.84
C SER A 151 -2.39 -10.55 -8.33
N TYR A 152 -2.66 -10.70 -9.64
CA TYR A 152 -4.00 -10.59 -10.19
C TYR A 152 -4.96 -11.62 -9.58
N LEU A 153 -4.53 -12.88 -9.47
CA LEU A 153 -5.33 -13.95 -8.84
C LEU A 153 -5.56 -13.68 -7.35
N ALA A 154 -4.54 -13.22 -6.62
CA ALA A 154 -4.65 -12.89 -5.21
C ALA A 154 -5.64 -11.73 -4.97
N ILE A 155 -5.55 -10.67 -5.77
CA ILE A 155 -6.46 -9.52 -5.71
C ILE A 155 -7.89 -9.96 -6.05
N HIS A 156 -8.06 -10.79 -7.09
CA HIS A 156 -9.38 -11.25 -7.49
C HIS A 156 -10.05 -12.12 -6.42
N LYS A 157 -9.29 -13.04 -5.83
CA LYS A 157 -9.76 -13.88 -4.71
C LYS A 157 -10.07 -13.05 -3.46
N TYR A 158 -9.28 -12.02 -3.18
CA TYR A 158 -9.57 -11.08 -2.09
C TYR A 158 -10.84 -10.27 -2.36
N LEU A 159 -11.02 -9.76 -3.58
CA LEU A 159 -12.21 -9.01 -4.00
C LEU A 159 -13.48 -9.86 -4.14
N GLU A 160 -13.36 -11.19 -4.18
CA GLU A 160 -14.51 -12.07 -4.28
C GLU A 160 -15.43 -11.98 -3.04
N SER A 161 -14.86 -11.71 -1.87
CA SER A 161 -15.61 -11.47 -0.63
C SER A 161 -16.32 -10.11 -0.60
N PHE A 162 -16.07 -9.24 -1.58
CA PHE A 162 -16.65 -7.91 -1.69
C PHE A 162 -17.78 -7.90 -2.73
N MET A 163 -18.99 -7.53 -2.30
CA MET A 163 -20.13 -7.37 -3.22
C MET A 163 -19.97 -6.21 -4.21
N HIS A 164 -19.15 -5.21 -3.87
CA HIS A 164 -18.72 -4.15 -4.80
C HIS A 164 -17.23 -4.26 -5.02
N ARG A 165 -16.83 -4.72 -6.21
CA ARG A 165 -15.43 -4.90 -6.58
C ARG A 165 -14.88 -3.58 -7.11
N ALA A 166 -13.76 -3.13 -6.55
CA ALA A 166 -13.00 -2.05 -7.17
C ALA A 166 -12.48 -2.52 -8.55
N PRO A 167 -12.58 -1.70 -9.60
CA PRO A 167 -12.00 -2.05 -10.89
C PRO A 167 -10.48 -2.14 -10.77
N VAL A 168 -9.93 -3.35 -10.93
CA VAL A 168 -8.48 -3.56 -10.94
C VAL A 168 -7.92 -2.95 -12.23
N SER A 169 -7.41 -1.74 -12.12
CA SER A 169 -6.88 -1.00 -13.25
C SER A 169 -5.44 -1.43 -13.55
N TRP A 170 -5.12 -1.65 -14.82
CA TRP A 170 -3.76 -1.98 -15.28
C TRP A 170 -2.67 -1.03 -14.75
N TYR A 171 -3.00 0.24 -14.56
CA TYR A 171 -2.09 1.25 -14.02
C TYR A 171 -1.49 0.89 -12.66
N LEU A 172 -2.17 0.09 -11.83
CA LEU A 172 -1.62 -0.40 -10.56
C LEU A 172 -0.37 -1.27 -10.78
N PHE A 173 -0.42 -2.19 -11.75
CA PHE A 173 0.71 -3.03 -12.11
C PHE A 173 1.83 -2.21 -12.73
N ALA A 174 1.50 -1.24 -13.60
CA ALA A 174 2.49 -0.35 -14.20
C ALA A 174 3.21 0.52 -13.14
N PHE A 175 2.47 1.03 -12.15
CA PHE A 175 3.03 1.82 -11.06
C PHE A 175 3.94 0.97 -10.16
N ALA A 176 3.50 -0.24 -9.81
CA ALA A 176 4.31 -1.20 -9.06
C ALA A 176 5.58 -1.61 -9.83
N ALA A 177 5.47 -1.82 -11.15
CA ALA A 177 6.61 -2.07 -12.03
C ALA A 177 7.60 -0.90 -11.99
N GLY A 178 7.09 0.33 -12.09
CA GLY A 178 7.88 1.55 -12.08
C GLY A 178 8.67 1.72 -10.78
N ILE A 179 8.02 1.54 -9.63
CA ILE A 179 8.69 1.60 -8.32
C ILE A 179 9.75 0.50 -8.22
N THR A 180 9.43 -0.73 -8.59
CA THR A 180 10.36 -1.86 -8.50
C THR A 180 11.57 -1.66 -9.41
N ALA A 181 11.35 -1.18 -10.63
CA ALA A 181 12.40 -0.83 -11.57
C ALA A 181 13.27 0.32 -11.06
N LEU A 182 12.69 1.35 -10.45
CA LEU A 182 13.41 2.47 -9.86
C LEU A 182 14.29 2.02 -8.69
N VAL A 183 13.75 1.22 -7.77
CA VAL A 183 14.51 0.67 -6.64
C VAL A 183 15.65 -0.22 -7.13
N SER A 184 15.37 -1.09 -8.12
CA SER A 184 16.39 -1.95 -8.72
C SER A 184 17.48 -1.13 -9.43
N TYR A 185 17.11 -0.09 -10.17
CA TYR A 185 18.05 0.78 -10.87
C TYR A 185 18.96 1.53 -9.90
N VAL A 186 18.40 2.14 -8.84
CA VAL A 186 19.17 2.81 -7.78
C VAL A 186 20.14 1.83 -7.11
N THR A 187 19.67 0.63 -6.80
CA THR A 187 20.50 -0.44 -6.21
C THR A 187 21.65 -0.81 -7.15
N LEU A 188 21.38 -0.95 -8.44
CA LEU A 188 22.39 -1.29 -9.46
C LEU A 188 23.43 -0.18 -9.61
N VAL A 189 23.01 1.08 -9.70
CA VAL A 189 23.92 2.24 -9.76
C VAL A 189 24.83 2.26 -8.54
N TRP A 190 24.28 2.06 -7.35
CA TRP A 190 25.05 2.02 -6.11
C TRP A 190 26.06 0.86 -6.10
N GLN A 191 25.64 -0.34 -6.55
CA GLN A 191 26.51 -1.51 -6.65
C GLN A 191 27.66 -1.31 -7.64
N VAL A 192 27.37 -0.80 -8.85
CA VAL A 192 28.40 -0.57 -9.87
C VAL A 192 29.41 0.47 -9.38
N ASN A 193 28.92 1.57 -8.79
CA ASN A 193 29.79 2.63 -8.30
C ASN A 193 30.70 2.12 -7.17
N LYS A 194 30.19 1.25 -6.29
CA LYS A 194 30.99 0.57 -5.28
C LYS A 194 32.04 -0.36 -5.90
N ALA A 195 31.67 -1.16 -6.91
CA ALA A 195 32.57 -2.10 -7.57
C ALA A 195 33.73 -1.41 -8.32
N VAL A 196 33.46 -0.28 -8.97
CA VAL A 196 34.49 0.47 -9.73
C VAL A 196 35.51 1.14 -8.80
N ARG A 197 35.12 1.47 -7.56
CA ARG A 197 35.98 2.10 -6.55
C ARG A 197 36.91 1.14 -5.81
N ILE A 198 36.72 -0.19 -5.95
CA ILE A 198 37.61 -1.17 -5.32
C ILE A 198 38.94 -1.18 -6.08
N ASN A 199 40.04 -1.06 -5.34
CA ASN A 199 41.38 -0.93 -5.90
C ASN A 199 41.83 -2.27 -6.50
N PRO A 200 42.16 -2.37 -7.80
CA PRO A 200 42.56 -3.64 -8.43
C PRO A 200 43.82 -4.26 -7.81
N ALA A 201 44.66 -3.47 -7.15
CA ALA A 201 45.88 -3.94 -6.49
C ALA A 201 45.61 -4.86 -5.27
N GLU A 202 44.51 -4.65 -4.53
CA GLU A 202 44.12 -5.51 -3.39
C GLU A 202 43.60 -6.86 -3.85
N VAL A 203 42.90 -6.89 -4.99
CA VAL A 203 42.25 -8.11 -5.48
C VAL A 203 43.23 -9.08 -6.13
N ILE A 204 44.32 -8.57 -6.71
CA ILE A 204 45.37 -9.41 -7.29
C ILE A 204 46.26 -10.04 -6.21
N LYS A 205 46.43 -9.38 -5.05
CA LYS A 205 47.14 -9.96 -3.90
C LYS A 205 46.36 -11.04 -3.15
N GLY A 206 45.07 -11.19 -3.42
CA GLY A 206 44.23 -12.21 -2.81
C GLY A 206 43.80 -11.89 -1.37
N GLU A 207 43.86 -10.63 -0.95
CA GLU A 207 43.44 -10.19 0.40
C GLU A 207 41.94 -9.84 0.45
N LEU A 208 41.08 -10.67 -0.15
CA LEU A 208 39.60 -10.54 -0.12
C LEU A 208 38.88 -11.84 0.23
#